data_AF-A0A8J3LTW9-F1
#
_entry.id   AF-A0A8J3LTW9-F1
#
_cell.length_a   1.000
_cell.length_b   1.000
_cell.length_c   1.000
_cell.angle_alpha   90.00
_cell.angle_beta   90.00
_cell.angle_gamma   90.00
#
_symmetry.space_group_name_H-M   'P 1'
#
loop_
_entity.id
_entity.type
_entity.pdbx_description
1 polymer ?
#
loop_
_entity_poly.entity_id
_entity_poly.type
_entity_poly.pdbx_seq_one_letter_code
_entity_poly.pdbx_strand_id
1 'polypeptide(L)'
;MPAAGNHEIESGNGPIGLEAFQTYFELPSTETDEELRNLWYAFTAGSVRVIVLQNDEVALQDGGDYYIHGYSGGRQLALLEKELRKARASRDIDWIVVAMHQVMISSSDANGADIGLRQAYGPLFDKYQVDLVVCGHEHNYERSLPVRGVVSGTETLTPNPVSTRTDIVDTSKGTVYMVLGGGGVSGTTNGSFFKDGTGKVITAVTPNPGGGHTSTYVKEQAVWIGVRDLDHPYGFAAFDVDPGRHRGDTTTMTVTYYNVNKPHGDLSVFERFTLHRRRSDG
;
A
#
# COMPACT_ATOMS: atom_id res chain seq x y z
N MET A 1 6.59 -3.40 -11.85
CA MET A 1 5.65 -2.46 -12.52
C MET A 1 5.51 -1.25 -11.60
N PRO A 2 5.69 -0.01 -12.11
CA PRO A 2 5.78 1.19 -11.28
C PRO A 2 4.41 1.73 -10.85
N ALA A 3 4.36 2.33 -9.66
CA ALA A 3 3.25 3.17 -9.20
C ALA A 3 3.81 4.60 -9.04
N ALA A 4 3.06 5.61 -9.47
CA ALA A 4 3.45 6.99 -9.25
C ALA A 4 3.17 7.39 -7.79
N GLY A 5 4.16 8.00 -7.16
CA GLY A 5 4.08 8.60 -5.84
C GLY A 5 4.16 10.12 -5.87
N ASN A 6 4.26 10.71 -4.68
CA ASN A 6 4.25 12.16 -4.55
C ASN A 6 5.44 12.86 -5.22
N HIS A 7 6.57 12.15 -5.40
CA HIS A 7 7.74 12.69 -6.11
C HIS A 7 7.58 12.74 -7.62
N GLU A 8 6.56 12.08 -8.18
CA GLU A 8 6.20 12.19 -9.59
C GLU A 8 5.22 13.35 -9.84
N ILE A 9 4.77 14.07 -8.80
CA ILE A 9 3.90 15.25 -8.90
C ILE A 9 4.79 16.49 -9.00
N GLU A 10 5.20 16.82 -10.23
CA GLU A 10 6.22 17.84 -10.51
C GLU A 10 5.59 19.14 -11.06
N SER A 11 6.05 20.28 -10.58
CA SER A 11 5.61 21.59 -11.09
C SER A 11 5.94 21.77 -12.58
N GLY A 12 4.95 22.16 -13.37
CA GLY A 12 5.11 22.41 -14.81
C GLY A 12 5.12 21.15 -15.67
N ASN A 13 4.79 19.98 -15.10
CA ASN A 13 4.82 18.68 -15.74
C ASN A 13 3.41 18.16 -16.06
N GLY A 14 2.65 18.97 -16.80
CA GLY A 14 1.25 18.72 -17.15
C GLY A 14 0.24 19.23 -16.10
N PRO A 15 -1.08 19.06 -16.34
CA PRO A 15 -2.14 19.64 -15.52
C PRO A 15 -2.13 19.17 -14.05
N ILE A 16 -1.73 17.91 -13.83
CA ILE A 16 -1.67 17.26 -12.51
C ILE A 16 -0.25 16.83 -12.12
N GLY A 17 0.77 17.28 -12.86
CA GLY A 17 2.19 17.13 -12.49
C GLY A 17 2.81 15.79 -12.85
N LEU A 18 2.03 14.85 -13.41
CA LEU A 18 2.42 13.45 -13.63
C LEU A 18 2.86 13.14 -15.08
N GLU A 19 3.04 14.14 -15.94
CA GLU A 19 3.29 13.93 -17.37
C GLU A 19 4.62 13.20 -17.65
N ALA A 20 5.68 13.46 -16.87
CA ALA A 20 6.94 12.73 -17.00
C ALA A 20 6.76 11.24 -16.74
N PHE A 21 6.06 10.87 -15.65
CA PHE A 21 5.75 9.47 -15.34
C PHE A 21 4.98 8.81 -16.49
N GLN A 22 3.94 9.48 -16.98
CA GLN A 22 3.12 9.00 -18.10
C GLN A 22 3.93 8.87 -19.39
N THR A 23 4.96 9.69 -19.58
CA THR A 23 5.84 9.66 -20.76
C THR A 23 6.85 8.51 -20.72
N TYR A 24 7.43 8.24 -19.54
CA TYR A 24 8.46 7.21 -19.42
C TYR A 24 7.92 5.79 -19.31
N PHE A 25 6.68 5.63 -18.83
CA PHE A 25 6.11 4.30 -18.57
C PHE A 25 4.93 4.00 -19.47
N GLU A 26 5.09 2.96 -20.30
CA GLU A 26 4.00 2.29 -20.99
C GLU A 26 3.43 1.20 -20.06
N LEU A 27 2.16 1.34 -19.69
CA LEU A 27 1.51 0.52 -18.66
C LEU A 27 0.18 -0.03 -19.20
N PRO A 28 -0.29 -1.19 -18.71
CA PRO A 28 -1.53 -1.81 -19.18
C PRO A 28 -2.78 -1.12 -18.61
N SER A 29 -2.81 0.22 -18.66
CA SER A 29 -3.96 1.01 -18.26
C SER A 29 -5.08 0.88 -19.30
N THR A 30 -6.31 0.89 -18.81
CA THR A 30 -7.51 0.91 -19.67
C THR A 30 -8.16 2.30 -19.70
N GLU A 31 -7.51 3.30 -19.13
CA GLU A 31 -8.00 4.67 -19.14
C GLU A 31 -7.87 5.27 -20.54
N THR A 32 -8.90 6.00 -20.96
CA THR A 32 -9.00 6.64 -22.28
C THR A 32 -8.88 8.15 -22.21
N ASP A 33 -9.03 8.73 -21.00
CA ASP A 33 -8.72 10.13 -20.76
C ASP A 33 -7.20 10.34 -20.77
N GLU A 34 -6.73 11.20 -21.68
CA GLU A 34 -5.31 11.47 -21.87
C GLU A 34 -4.65 12.05 -20.62
N GLU A 35 -5.35 12.86 -19.83
CA GLU A 35 -4.81 13.43 -18.59
C GLU A 35 -4.54 12.34 -17.54
N LEU A 36 -5.24 11.21 -17.63
CA LEU A 36 -5.23 10.15 -16.62
C LEU A 36 -4.56 8.85 -17.08
N ARG A 37 -4.08 8.81 -18.32
CA ARG A 37 -3.48 7.60 -18.90
C ARG A 37 -2.35 7.09 -18.01
N ASN A 38 -2.18 5.78 -17.94
CA ASN A 38 -1.07 5.11 -17.24
C ASN A 38 -0.97 5.34 -15.72
N LEU A 39 -1.85 6.11 -15.07
CA LEU A 39 -1.75 6.40 -13.63
C LEU A 39 -2.20 5.23 -12.74
N TRP A 40 -3.23 4.50 -13.19
CA TRP A 40 -3.69 3.27 -12.55
C TRP A 40 -3.97 2.21 -13.60
N TYR A 41 -3.77 0.96 -13.19
CA TYR A 41 -3.91 -0.19 -14.06
C TYR A 41 -3.96 -1.46 -13.23
N ALA A 42 -4.18 -2.59 -13.89
CA ALA A 42 -4.11 -3.86 -13.23
C ALA A 42 -3.67 -4.96 -14.21
N PHE A 43 -2.79 -5.84 -13.75
CA PHE A 43 -2.27 -6.97 -14.53
C PHE A 43 -2.38 -8.27 -13.72
N THR A 44 -2.16 -9.40 -14.39
CA THR A 44 -2.22 -10.72 -13.76
C THR A 44 -0.91 -11.45 -14.04
N ALA A 45 -0.28 -11.98 -13.00
CA ALA A 45 0.90 -12.83 -13.07
C ALA A 45 0.60 -14.15 -12.37
N GLY A 46 0.48 -15.24 -13.13
CA GLY A 46 -0.03 -16.51 -12.60
C GLY A 46 -1.45 -16.34 -12.03
N SER A 47 -1.70 -16.79 -10.80
CA SER A 47 -2.98 -16.60 -10.09
C SER A 47 -3.04 -15.34 -9.23
N VAL A 48 -2.10 -14.39 -9.43
CA VAL A 48 -2.04 -13.13 -8.69
C VAL A 48 -2.58 -11.99 -9.55
N ARG A 49 -3.68 -11.37 -9.11
CA ARG A 49 -4.14 -10.08 -9.63
C ARG A 49 -3.43 -8.96 -8.89
N VAL A 50 -2.69 -8.13 -9.62
CA VAL A 50 -2.06 -6.92 -9.08
C VAL A 50 -2.82 -5.71 -9.60
N ILE A 51 -3.29 -4.86 -8.69
CA ILE A 51 -3.98 -3.59 -8.98
C ILE A 51 -3.06 -2.47 -8.51
N VAL A 52 -2.67 -1.58 -9.41
CA VAL A 52 -1.76 -0.47 -9.13
C VAL A 52 -2.55 0.83 -9.14
N LEU A 53 -2.41 1.61 -8.07
CA LEU A 53 -3.15 2.85 -7.82
C LEU A 53 -2.20 4.05 -7.73
N GLN A 54 -2.66 5.20 -8.22
CA GLN A 54 -2.12 6.52 -7.92
C GLN A 54 -2.98 7.09 -6.77
N ASN A 55 -2.62 6.80 -5.53
CA ASN A 55 -3.50 7.06 -4.40
C ASN A 55 -3.41 8.48 -3.80
N ASP A 56 -2.57 9.37 -4.36
CA ASP A 56 -2.65 10.81 -4.05
C ASP A 56 -3.98 11.42 -4.53
N GLU A 57 -4.74 10.75 -5.40
CA GLU A 57 -6.12 11.15 -5.73
C GLU A 57 -7.02 11.29 -4.50
N VAL A 58 -6.85 10.43 -3.48
CA VAL A 58 -7.73 10.41 -2.29
C VAL A 58 -6.97 10.59 -0.97
N ALA A 59 -5.64 10.65 -1.00
CA ALA A 59 -4.86 11.06 0.15
C ALA A 59 -5.14 12.54 0.47
N LEU A 60 -5.17 12.88 1.75
CA LEU A 60 -5.24 14.26 2.21
C LEU A 60 -3.87 14.93 2.21
N GLN A 61 -2.81 14.16 2.39
CA GLN A 61 -1.46 14.70 2.49
C GLN A 61 -1.07 15.54 1.26
N ASP A 62 -0.44 16.68 1.53
CA ASP A 62 0.21 17.49 0.51
C ASP A 62 1.70 17.12 0.44
N GLY A 63 2.02 16.10 -0.37
CA GLY A 63 3.37 15.52 -0.45
C GLY A 63 4.17 15.88 -1.71
N GLY A 64 3.53 16.41 -2.75
CA GLY A 64 4.17 16.73 -4.02
C GLY A 64 4.68 18.17 -4.09
N ASP A 65 5.11 18.62 -5.28
CA ASP A 65 5.43 20.04 -5.50
C ASP A 65 4.19 20.94 -5.31
N TYR A 66 3.00 20.39 -5.53
CA TYR A 66 1.73 21.03 -5.25
C TYR A 66 0.64 19.99 -4.93
N TYR A 67 -0.39 20.46 -4.23
CA TYR A 67 -1.50 19.64 -3.81
C TYR A 67 -2.38 19.18 -4.97
N ILE A 68 -2.53 17.87 -5.14
CA ILE A 68 -3.53 17.25 -6.02
C ILE A 68 -4.51 16.43 -5.18
N HIS A 69 -5.79 16.49 -5.53
CA HIS A 69 -6.84 15.72 -4.86
C HIS A 69 -8.09 15.66 -5.73
N GLY A 70 -8.73 14.49 -5.82
CA GLY A 70 -10.02 14.32 -6.52
C GLY A 70 -9.98 14.58 -8.03
N TYR A 71 -8.80 14.63 -8.65
CA TYR A 71 -8.62 15.05 -10.05
C TYR A 71 -9.30 14.10 -11.06
N SER A 72 -9.53 12.84 -10.72
CA SER A 72 -10.18 11.88 -11.62
C SER A 72 -11.71 11.92 -11.60
N GLY A 73 -12.33 12.64 -10.66
CA GLY A 73 -13.79 12.59 -10.47
C GLY A 73 -14.32 11.20 -10.09
N GLY A 74 -13.49 10.37 -9.43
CA GLY A 74 -13.86 9.03 -8.95
C GLY A 74 -13.66 7.90 -9.97
N ARG A 75 -13.03 8.17 -11.12
CA ARG A 75 -12.72 7.15 -12.15
C ARG A 75 -11.80 6.06 -11.62
N GLN A 76 -10.76 6.43 -10.86
CA GLN A 76 -9.87 5.43 -10.25
C GLN A 76 -10.59 4.55 -9.23
N LEU A 77 -11.44 5.15 -8.37
CA LEU A 77 -12.21 4.38 -7.38
C LEU A 77 -13.17 3.40 -8.07
N ALA A 78 -13.83 3.83 -9.15
CA ALA A 78 -14.70 2.96 -9.95
C ALA A 78 -13.92 1.81 -10.62
N LEU A 79 -12.71 2.08 -11.11
CA LEU A 79 -11.81 1.06 -11.65
C LEU A 79 -11.40 0.07 -10.56
N LEU A 80 -11.00 0.55 -9.39
CA LEU A 80 -10.63 -0.29 -8.25
C LEU A 80 -11.75 -1.25 -7.87
N GLU A 81 -12.97 -0.75 -7.63
CA GLU A 81 -14.10 -1.64 -7.27
C GLU A 81 -14.41 -2.65 -8.39
N LYS A 82 -14.35 -2.23 -9.66
CA LYS A 82 -14.56 -3.10 -10.81
C LYS A 82 -13.53 -4.23 -10.85
N GLU A 83 -12.25 -3.93 -10.67
CA GLU A 83 -11.18 -4.92 -10.75
C GLU A 83 -11.14 -5.84 -9.53
N LEU A 84 -11.40 -5.32 -8.33
CA LEU A 84 -11.59 -6.14 -7.13
C LEU A 84 -12.74 -7.14 -7.28
N ARG A 85 -13.90 -6.67 -7.76
CA ARG A 85 -15.07 -7.53 -7.99
C ARG A 85 -14.78 -8.62 -9.02
N LYS A 86 -14.16 -8.27 -10.14
CA LYS A 86 -13.80 -9.25 -11.19
C LYS A 86 -12.82 -10.29 -10.65
N ALA A 87 -11.79 -9.85 -9.93
CA ALA A 87 -10.78 -10.73 -9.38
C ALA A 87 -11.38 -11.73 -8.39
N ARG A 88 -12.25 -11.27 -7.47
CA ARG A 88 -12.93 -12.18 -6.52
C ARG A 88 -13.98 -13.09 -7.14
N ALA A 89 -14.54 -12.73 -8.29
CA ALA A 89 -15.44 -13.60 -9.03
C ALA A 89 -14.70 -14.66 -9.89
N SER A 90 -13.40 -14.49 -10.11
CA SER A 90 -12.61 -15.39 -10.95
C SER A 90 -12.14 -16.62 -10.17
N ARG A 91 -12.26 -17.79 -10.80
CA ARG A 91 -11.69 -19.05 -10.27
C ARG A 91 -10.19 -19.19 -10.55
N ASP A 92 -9.65 -18.35 -11.43
CA ASP A 92 -8.23 -18.38 -11.81
C ASP A 92 -7.37 -17.41 -10.99
N ILE A 93 -8.01 -16.55 -10.18
CA ILE A 93 -7.33 -15.58 -9.33
C ILE A 93 -7.46 -16.00 -7.88
N ASP A 94 -6.35 -16.40 -7.27
CA ASP A 94 -6.30 -16.73 -5.85
C ASP A 94 -6.00 -15.46 -5.03
N TRP A 95 -5.01 -14.69 -5.49
CA TRP A 95 -4.42 -13.57 -4.75
C TRP A 95 -4.83 -12.23 -5.36
N ILE A 96 -5.22 -11.28 -4.51
CA ILE A 96 -5.35 -9.87 -4.89
C ILE A 96 -4.32 -9.07 -4.10
N VAL A 97 -3.39 -8.46 -4.84
CA VAL A 97 -2.39 -7.54 -4.33
C VAL A 97 -2.72 -6.14 -4.84
N VAL A 98 -2.74 -5.17 -3.93
CA VAL A 98 -2.81 -3.75 -4.30
C VAL A 98 -1.44 -3.13 -4.09
N ALA A 99 -0.94 -2.40 -5.09
CA ALA A 99 0.26 -1.59 -4.99
C ALA A 99 -0.11 -0.11 -5.11
N MET A 100 0.35 0.71 -4.16
CA MET A 100 0.03 2.14 -4.11
C MET A 100 1.15 2.88 -3.37
N HIS A 101 1.26 4.20 -3.49
CA HIS A 101 2.37 4.92 -2.86
C HIS A 101 2.10 5.28 -1.40
N GLN A 102 1.03 6.06 -1.17
CA GLN A 102 0.64 6.57 0.15
C GLN A 102 0.17 5.45 1.09
N VAL A 103 0.34 5.65 2.41
CA VAL A 103 0.17 4.59 3.41
C VAL A 103 -1.15 4.69 4.17
N MET A 104 -1.92 3.60 4.20
CA MET A 104 -3.09 3.48 5.09
C MET A 104 -2.70 3.14 6.54
N ILE A 105 -1.48 2.66 6.73
CA ILE A 105 -0.94 2.12 7.97
C ILE A 105 0.52 2.56 8.08
N SER A 106 0.88 3.23 9.18
CA SER A 106 2.25 3.62 9.53
C SER A 106 2.35 3.90 11.03
N SER A 107 3.39 3.39 11.68
CA SER A 107 3.76 3.73 13.07
C SER A 107 4.96 4.66 13.15
N SER A 108 5.35 5.21 12.00
CA SER A 108 6.43 6.18 11.87
C SER A 108 5.95 7.58 12.30
N ASP A 109 6.73 8.25 13.13
CA ASP A 109 6.61 9.69 13.38
C ASP A 109 7.29 10.50 12.27
N ALA A 110 6.96 10.18 11.02
CA ALA A 110 7.37 10.92 9.84
C ALA A 110 6.13 11.43 9.10
N ASN A 111 5.67 10.72 8.08
CA ASN A 111 4.47 11.10 7.33
C ASN A 111 3.19 10.66 8.08
N GLY A 112 3.16 9.42 8.55
CA GLY A 112 1.99 8.82 9.20
C GLY A 112 0.95 8.27 8.21
N ALA A 113 -0.10 7.64 8.73
CA ALA A 113 -1.20 7.14 7.91
C ALA A 113 -2.15 8.25 7.46
N ASP A 114 -2.97 8.00 6.44
CA ASP A 114 -3.93 8.98 5.92
C ASP A 114 -5.39 8.49 6.03
N ILE A 115 -6.28 9.30 6.62
CA ILE A 115 -7.69 8.92 6.80
C ILE A 115 -8.46 8.88 5.47
N GLY A 116 -8.09 9.70 4.48
CA GLY A 116 -8.73 9.73 3.16
C GLY A 116 -8.60 8.39 2.46
N LEU A 117 -7.41 7.79 2.52
CA LEU A 117 -7.18 6.42 2.04
C LEU A 117 -8.02 5.39 2.80
N ARG A 118 -8.06 5.49 4.14
CA ARG A 118 -8.86 4.57 4.98
C ARG A 118 -10.34 4.63 4.64
N GLN A 119 -10.88 5.82 4.41
CA GLN A 119 -12.27 6.05 4.05
C GLN A 119 -12.59 5.55 2.63
N ALA A 120 -11.74 5.87 1.66
CA ALA A 120 -11.99 5.55 0.25
C ALA A 120 -11.78 4.07 -0.07
N TYR A 121 -10.70 3.46 0.44
CA TYR A 121 -10.28 2.12 0.03
C TYR A 121 -10.55 1.03 1.06
N GLY A 122 -10.50 1.34 2.36
CA GLY A 122 -10.70 0.37 3.44
C GLY A 122 -11.96 -0.49 3.26
N PRO A 123 -13.15 0.11 3.05
CA PRO A 123 -14.38 -0.65 2.84
C PRO A 123 -14.33 -1.58 1.62
N LEU A 124 -13.67 -1.18 0.53
CA LEU A 124 -13.51 -2.01 -0.66
C LEU A 124 -12.54 -3.16 -0.41
N PHE A 125 -11.42 -2.89 0.27
CA PHE A 125 -10.42 -3.91 0.59
C PHE A 125 -11.00 -4.99 1.51
N ASP A 126 -11.83 -4.59 2.48
CA ASP A 126 -12.56 -5.54 3.35
C ASP A 126 -13.63 -6.33 2.57
N LYS A 127 -14.49 -5.63 1.81
CA LYS A 127 -15.57 -6.24 1.02
C LYS A 127 -15.07 -7.28 0.02
N TYR A 128 -13.98 -6.97 -0.66
CA TYR A 128 -13.36 -7.85 -1.65
C TYR A 128 -12.16 -8.60 -1.09
N GLN A 129 -11.99 -8.64 0.24
CA GLN A 129 -11.01 -9.46 0.95
C GLN A 129 -9.60 -9.37 0.34
N VAL A 130 -9.08 -8.17 0.04
CA VAL A 130 -7.71 -7.99 -0.49
C VAL A 130 -6.70 -8.73 0.39
N ASP A 131 -5.73 -9.41 -0.21
CA ASP A 131 -4.79 -10.24 0.55
C ASP A 131 -3.65 -9.41 1.12
N LEU A 132 -3.07 -8.59 0.25
CA LEU A 132 -1.85 -7.86 0.52
C LEU A 132 -1.93 -6.48 -0.12
N VAL A 133 -1.52 -5.47 0.64
CA VAL A 133 -1.27 -4.11 0.15
C VAL A 133 0.20 -3.83 0.33
N VAL A 134 0.88 -3.48 -0.75
CA VAL A 134 2.27 -3.00 -0.72
C VAL A 134 2.30 -1.51 -1.02
N CYS A 135 3.07 -0.77 -0.23
CA CYS A 135 3.20 0.66 -0.39
C CYS A 135 4.60 1.18 -0.09
N GLY A 136 4.83 2.45 -0.42
CA GLY A 136 6.09 3.14 -0.19
C GLY A 136 5.88 4.30 0.77
N HIS A 137 6.31 5.49 0.34
CA HIS A 137 6.16 6.80 0.99
C HIS A 137 6.86 6.96 2.35
N GLU A 138 6.66 6.03 3.27
CA GLU A 138 7.48 5.89 4.48
C GLU A 138 8.78 5.19 4.13
N HIS A 139 9.92 5.83 4.40
CA HIS A 139 11.24 5.33 4.04
C HIS A 139 11.79 4.32 5.06
N ASN A 140 11.02 3.25 5.27
CA ASN A 140 11.32 2.16 6.20
C ASN A 140 10.71 0.83 5.72
N TYR A 141 10.92 -0.22 6.53
CA TYR A 141 10.17 -1.46 6.47
C TYR A 141 9.22 -1.58 7.68
N GLU A 142 7.93 -1.70 7.39
CA GLU A 142 6.91 -2.00 8.38
C GLU A 142 5.85 -2.93 7.78
N ARG A 143 5.40 -3.89 8.59
CA ARG A 143 4.36 -4.83 8.22
C ARG A 143 3.31 -4.93 9.31
N SER A 144 2.05 -4.84 8.92
CA SER A 144 0.92 -5.03 9.82
C SER A 144 0.66 -6.52 10.11
N LEU A 145 -0.03 -6.78 11.21
CA LEU A 145 -0.87 -7.98 11.36
C LEU A 145 -1.96 -8.01 10.27
N PRO A 146 -2.59 -9.17 9.98
CA PRO A 146 -3.77 -9.16 9.13
C PRO A 146 -4.88 -8.36 9.82
N VAL A 147 -5.47 -7.41 9.11
CA VAL A 147 -6.52 -6.52 9.63
C VAL A 147 -7.80 -6.64 8.81
N ARG A 148 -8.95 -6.44 9.46
CA ARG A 148 -10.25 -6.34 8.80
C ARG A 148 -11.18 -5.48 9.61
N GLY A 149 -11.86 -4.55 8.94
CA GLY A 149 -12.66 -3.54 9.60
C GLY A 149 -11.82 -2.64 10.49
N VAL A 150 -12.51 -1.92 11.38
CA VAL A 150 -11.92 -0.90 12.24
C VAL A 150 -12.19 -1.20 13.71
N VAL A 151 -11.30 -0.73 14.58
CA VAL A 151 -11.52 -0.77 16.02
C VAL A 151 -12.70 0.15 16.35
N SER A 152 -13.73 -0.42 16.97
CA SER A 152 -14.98 0.29 17.25
C SER A 152 -14.76 1.57 18.06
N GLY A 153 -15.34 2.67 17.60
CA GLY A 153 -15.29 3.97 18.28
C GLY A 153 -14.01 4.77 18.03
N THR A 154 -13.09 4.30 17.18
CA THR A 154 -11.90 5.09 16.79
C THR A 154 -12.25 6.13 15.73
N GLU A 155 -11.81 7.37 15.94
CA GLU A 155 -12.04 8.46 14.98
C GLU A 155 -11.19 8.33 13.71
N THR A 156 -10.03 7.67 13.82
CA THR A 156 -9.06 7.50 12.73
C THR A 156 -9.33 6.27 11.87
N LEU A 157 -10.42 5.53 12.11
CA LEU A 157 -10.70 4.26 11.46
C LEU A 157 -9.54 3.27 11.65
N THR A 158 -9.05 3.14 12.88
CA THR A 158 -7.88 2.30 13.20
C THR A 158 -8.10 0.86 12.72
N PRO A 159 -7.23 0.32 11.85
CA PRO A 159 -7.38 -1.04 11.36
C PRO A 159 -7.37 -2.07 12.49
N ASN A 160 -8.36 -2.96 12.49
CA ASN A 160 -8.54 -3.94 13.55
C ASN A 160 -7.83 -5.26 13.24
N PRO A 161 -6.83 -5.69 14.03
CA PRO A 161 -6.14 -6.96 13.80
C PRO A 161 -7.08 -8.15 14.07
N VAL A 162 -7.06 -9.15 13.18
CA VAL A 162 -7.87 -10.37 13.29
C VAL A 162 -7.05 -11.60 13.72
N SER A 163 -5.74 -11.43 13.84
CA SER A 163 -4.78 -12.42 14.31
C SER A 163 -3.53 -11.71 14.83
N THR A 164 -2.81 -12.36 15.73
CA THR A 164 -1.52 -11.89 16.26
C THR A 164 -0.32 -12.65 15.68
N ARG A 165 -0.56 -13.64 14.81
CA ARG A 165 0.51 -14.41 14.15
C ARG A 165 1.24 -13.55 13.13
N THR A 166 2.57 -13.56 13.18
CA THR A 166 3.44 -12.81 12.27
C THR A 166 4.17 -13.70 11.26
N ASP A 167 4.31 -14.99 11.53
CA ASP A 167 5.07 -15.97 10.74
C ASP A 167 4.25 -16.67 9.66
N ILE A 168 2.99 -17.02 9.98
CA ILE A 168 2.03 -17.69 9.08
C ILE A 168 0.69 -16.98 9.20
N VAL A 169 0.23 -16.39 8.10
CA VAL A 169 -0.92 -15.47 8.06
C VAL A 169 -1.99 -15.96 7.10
N ASP A 170 -3.21 -16.15 7.62
CA ASP A 170 -4.40 -16.48 6.83
C ASP A 170 -5.03 -15.19 6.27
N THR A 171 -4.78 -14.90 5.00
CA THR A 171 -5.27 -13.67 4.35
C THR A 171 -6.78 -13.71 4.07
N SER A 172 -7.41 -14.88 4.17
CA SER A 172 -8.88 -14.97 4.11
C SER A 172 -9.55 -14.24 5.28
N LYS A 173 -8.82 -14.03 6.39
CA LYS A 173 -9.32 -13.34 7.60
C LYS A 173 -9.10 -11.83 7.58
N GLY A 174 -8.00 -11.37 6.99
CA GLY A 174 -7.64 -9.95 6.97
C GLY A 174 -6.54 -9.64 5.97
N THR A 175 -6.50 -8.38 5.54
CA THR A 175 -5.49 -7.84 4.63
C THR A 175 -4.19 -7.59 5.39
N VAL A 176 -3.05 -7.93 4.81
CA VAL A 176 -1.73 -7.51 5.33
C VAL A 176 -1.28 -6.26 4.60
N TYR A 177 -0.75 -5.28 5.33
CA TYR A 177 -0.16 -4.07 4.76
C TYR A 177 1.35 -4.12 4.97
N MET A 178 2.11 -3.84 3.90
CA MET A 178 3.57 -3.79 3.92
C MET A 178 4.03 -2.44 3.37
N VAL A 179 4.71 -1.68 4.21
CA VAL A 179 5.51 -0.53 3.82
C VAL A 179 6.87 -1.04 3.37
N LEU A 180 7.22 -0.77 2.11
CA LEU A 180 8.43 -1.19 1.41
C LEU A 180 9.19 0.03 0.85
N GLY A 181 9.28 1.12 1.61
CA GLY A 181 9.97 2.34 1.18
C GLY A 181 11.49 2.33 1.39
N GLY A 182 12.10 1.17 1.58
CA GLY A 182 13.55 0.99 1.76
C GLY A 182 14.37 1.08 0.47
N GLY A 183 13.88 1.81 -0.56
CA GLY A 183 14.45 1.84 -1.91
C GLY A 183 15.79 2.58 -2.07
N GLY A 184 16.32 3.20 -1.02
CA GLY A 184 17.65 3.84 -1.04
C GLY A 184 17.65 5.37 -1.19
N VAL A 185 16.52 6.04 -0.96
CA VAL A 185 16.47 7.51 -0.86
C VAL A 185 17.27 8.01 0.36
N SER A 186 17.77 9.25 0.30
CA SER A 186 18.71 9.78 1.29
C SER A 186 18.13 10.03 2.69
N GLY A 187 16.83 10.32 2.79
CA GLY A 187 16.13 10.46 4.08
C GLY A 187 15.46 9.15 4.48
N THR A 188 15.68 8.66 5.69
CA THR A 188 15.10 7.39 6.17
C THR A 188 14.17 7.61 7.35
N THR A 189 13.19 6.72 7.55
CA THR A 189 12.22 6.84 8.66
C THR A 189 12.22 5.64 9.62
N ASN A 190 13.11 4.67 9.43
CA ASN A 190 13.24 3.49 10.30
C ASN A 190 13.61 3.83 11.76
N GLY A 191 14.30 4.96 11.98
CA GLY A 191 14.60 5.47 13.33
C GLY A 191 13.47 6.28 13.97
N SER A 192 12.41 6.59 13.21
CA SER A 192 11.35 7.53 13.60
C SER A 192 10.09 6.83 14.10
N PHE A 193 10.08 5.51 14.25
CA PHE A 193 8.91 4.82 14.80
C PHE A 193 8.55 5.30 16.21
N PHE A 194 7.26 5.48 16.47
CA PHE A 194 6.75 5.69 17.82
C PHE A 194 7.09 4.47 18.71
N LYS A 195 7.62 4.76 19.90
CA LYS A 195 8.10 3.74 20.87
C LYS A 195 7.03 3.26 21.83
N ASP A 196 5.92 3.99 21.95
CA ASP A 196 4.82 3.75 22.88
C ASP A 196 3.67 2.92 22.24
N GLY A 197 3.92 2.30 21.08
CA GLY A 197 2.92 1.47 20.39
C GLY A 197 1.83 2.27 19.68
N THR A 198 2.09 3.54 19.37
CA THR A 198 1.14 4.43 18.71
C THR A 198 1.53 4.71 17.26
N GLY A 199 0.62 5.38 16.55
CA GLY A 199 0.87 5.98 15.25
C GLY A 199 0.19 7.34 15.17
N LYS A 200 0.41 8.06 14.07
CA LYS A 200 -0.33 9.29 13.77
C LYS A 200 -1.05 9.14 12.43
N VAL A 201 -2.21 9.77 12.34
CA VAL A 201 -3.07 9.73 11.16
C VAL A 201 -3.40 11.16 10.76
N ILE A 202 -3.18 11.50 9.49
CA ILE A 202 -3.65 12.74 8.89
C ILE A 202 -5.18 12.67 8.82
N THR A 203 -5.86 13.60 9.48
CA THR A 203 -7.33 13.64 9.53
C THR A 203 -7.93 14.84 8.78
N ALA A 204 -7.13 15.86 8.54
CA ALA A 204 -7.52 17.03 7.77
C ALA A 204 -6.26 17.73 7.23
N VAL A 205 -6.46 18.59 6.23
CA VAL A 205 -5.46 19.54 5.75
C VAL A 205 -6.05 20.95 5.69
N THR A 206 -5.23 21.96 5.96
CA THR A 206 -5.63 23.38 5.93
C THR A 206 -4.80 24.12 4.88
N PRO A 207 -5.41 24.81 3.90
CA PRO A 207 -4.68 25.59 2.91
C PRO A 207 -3.86 26.71 3.56
N ASN A 208 -2.62 26.89 3.10
CA ASN A 208 -1.72 27.93 3.57
C ASN A 208 -1.79 29.17 2.65
N PRO A 209 -1.65 30.40 3.18
CA PRO A 209 -1.69 31.64 2.37
C PRO A 209 -0.64 31.73 1.25
N GLY A 210 0.45 30.97 1.36
CA GLY A 210 1.55 30.93 0.37
C GLY A 210 1.50 29.74 -0.60
N GLY A 211 0.41 28.97 -0.59
CA GLY A 211 0.31 27.70 -1.32
C GLY A 211 0.60 26.48 -0.44
N GLY A 212 0.11 25.34 -0.90
CA GLY A 212 0.16 24.07 -0.18
C GLY A 212 -0.79 23.99 1.03
N HIS A 213 -0.73 22.87 1.74
CA HIS A 213 -1.60 22.58 2.88
C HIS A 213 -0.85 22.02 4.08
N THR A 214 -1.28 22.41 5.28
CA THR A 214 -0.76 21.90 6.55
C THR A 214 -1.63 20.75 7.06
N SER A 215 -1.02 19.61 7.34
CA SER A 215 -1.71 18.43 7.90
C SER A 215 -2.04 18.58 9.39
N THR A 216 -3.27 18.19 9.73
CA THR A 216 -3.72 17.95 11.10
C THR A 216 -3.59 16.46 11.41
N TYR A 217 -2.97 16.14 12.54
CA TYR A 217 -2.74 14.76 12.96
C TYR A 217 -3.57 14.39 14.19
N VAL A 218 -4.09 13.17 14.18
CA VAL A 218 -4.62 12.50 15.37
C VAL A 218 -3.73 11.31 15.70
N LYS A 219 -3.40 11.16 16.97
CA LYS A 219 -2.63 10.01 17.48
C LYS A 219 -3.57 8.83 17.72
N GLU A 220 -3.18 7.63 17.29
CA GLU A 220 -3.95 6.40 17.51
C GLU A 220 -3.10 5.33 18.20
N GLN A 221 -3.77 4.37 18.85
CA GLN A 221 -3.11 3.13 19.26
C GLN A 221 -2.91 2.26 18.03
N ALA A 222 -1.66 1.94 17.70
CA ALA A 222 -1.31 1.18 16.51
C ALA A 222 -1.36 -0.32 16.81
N VAL A 223 -2.54 -0.81 17.21
CA VAL A 223 -2.78 -2.21 17.61
C VAL A 223 -2.54 -3.22 16.48
N TRP A 224 -2.45 -2.73 15.24
CA TRP A 224 -2.21 -3.51 14.03
C TRP A 224 -0.72 -3.79 13.76
N ILE A 225 0.22 -3.19 14.52
CA ILE A 225 1.67 -3.37 14.27
C ILE A 225 2.04 -4.86 14.35
N GLY A 226 2.70 -5.35 13.30
CA GLY A 226 3.24 -6.71 13.23
C GLY A 226 4.75 -6.72 13.42
N VAL A 227 5.50 -6.28 12.40
CA VAL A 227 6.96 -6.31 12.35
C VAL A 227 7.51 -5.00 11.79
N ARG A 228 8.65 -4.54 12.31
CA ARG A 228 9.35 -3.32 11.89
C ARG A 228 10.84 -3.59 11.85
N ASP A 229 11.54 -3.13 10.82
CA ASP A 229 13.01 -3.09 10.84
C ASP A 229 13.45 -1.76 11.44
N LEU A 230 13.93 -1.81 12.69
CA LEU A 230 14.39 -0.62 13.41
C LEU A 230 15.83 -0.26 13.03
N ASP A 231 16.60 -1.22 12.51
CA ASP A 231 18.05 -1.14 12.41
C ASP A 231 18.50 -0.81 10.99
N HIS A 232 17.77 -1.28 9.98
CA HIS A 232 18.17 -1.15 8.58
C HIS A 232 17.14 -0.38 7.75
N PRO A 233 17.54 0.74 7.12
CA PRO A 233 16.63 1.54 6.31
C PRO A 233 16.40 0.99 4.90
N TYR A 234 17.28 0.14 4.39
CA TYR A 234 17.31 -0.22 2.96
C TYR A 234 17.11 -1.71 2.73
N GLY A 235 16.23 -2.03 1.79
CA GLY A 235 15.87 -3.39 1.49
C GLY A 235 14.78 -3.51 0.42
N PHE A 236 14.45 -4.75 0.09
CA PHE A 236 13.36 -5.09 -0.83
C PHE A 236 12.72 -6.43 -0.43
N ALA A 237 11.46 -6.62 -0.83
CA ALA A 237 10.75 -7.87 -0.63
C ALA A 237 10.75 -8.73 -1.91
N ALA A 238 10.98 -10.03 -1.75
CA ALA A 238 10.70 -11.05 -2.76
C ALA A 238 9.45 -11.84 -2.37
N PHE A 239 8.65 -12.21 -3.38
CA PHE A 239 7.37 -12.88 -3.22
C PHE A 239 7.36 -14.18 -4.03
N ASP A 240 7.34 -15.32 -3.34
CA ASP A 240 7.32 -16.65 -3.94
C ASP A 240 5.93 -17.27 -3.78
N VAL A 241 5.19 -17.46 -4.88
CA VAL A 241 3.84 -18.03 -4.86
C VAL A 241 3.89 -19.53 -5.16
N ASP A 242 3.36 -20.33 -4.25
CA ASP A 242 2.98 -21.73 -4.51
C ASP A 242 1.47 -21.79 -4.76
N PRO A 243 1.01 -22.03 -6.01
CA PRO A 243 -0.41 -22.10 -6.33
C PRO A 243 -1.09 -23.37 -5.78
N GLY A 244 -0.37 -24.30 -5.16
CA GLY A 244 -0.89 -25.63 -4.83
C GLY A 244 -1.00 -26.55 -6.05
N ARG A 245 -1.41 -27.80 -5.84
CA ARG A 245 -1.39 -28.84 -6.90
C ARG A 245 -2.77 -29.20 -7.44
N HIS A 246 -3.79 -29.09 -6.62
CA HIS A 246 -5.15 -29.51 -6.90
C HIS A 246 -6.17 -28.41 -6.58
N ARG A 247 -7.36 -28.53 -7.15
CA ARG A 247 -8.46 -27.59 -6.91
C ARG A 247 -8.77 -27.50 -5.43
N GLY A 248 -8.92 -26.27 -4.93
CA GLY A 248 -9.24 -26.02 -3.53
C GLY A 248 -8.10 -26.32 -2.54
N ASP A 249 -6.89 -26.64 -3.02
CA ASP A 249 -5.71 -26.71 -2.17
C ASP A 249 -5.48 -25.37 -1.45
N THR A 250 -4.66 -25.43 -0.40
CA THR A 250 -4.07 -24.23 0.16
C THR A 250 -2.98 -23.73 -0.79
N THR A 251 -3.11 -22.49 -1.25
CA THR A 251 -2.03 -21.76 -1.92
C THR A 251 -1.30 -20.91 -0.89
N THR A 252 0.00 -20.70 -1.10
CA THR A 252 0.83 -19.86 -0.24
C THR A 252 1.59 -18.80 -1.04
N MET A 253 1.89 -17.70 -0.37
CA MET A 253 2.85 -16.70 -0.83
C MET A 253 3.88 -16.51 0.28
N THR A 254 5.10 -17.00 0.06
CA THR A 254 6.21 -16.76 0.97
C THR A 254 6.85 -15.43 0.63
N VAL A 255 6.94 -14.55 1.62
CA VAL A 255 7.53 -13.23 1.48
C VAL A 255 8.85 -13.21 2.23
N THR A 256 9.91 -12.73 1.58
CA THR A 256 11.23 -12.54 2.21
C THR A 256 11.66 -11.10 2.03
N TYR A 257 11.85 -10.38 3.13
CA TYR A 257 12.44 -9.05 3.12
C TYR A 257 13.95 -9.15 3.31
N TYR A 258 14.69 -8.61 2.35
CA TYR A 258 16.15 -8.58 2.33
C TYR A 258 16.64 -7.18 2.65
N ASN A 259 17.60 -7.08 3.57
CA ASN A 259 18.34 -5.85 3.79
C ASN A 259 19.50 -5.76 2.80
N VAL A 260 19.68 -4.57 2.24
CA VAL A 260 20.83 -4.21 1.40
C VAL A 260 21.84 -3.48 2.29
N ASN A 261 22.57 -4.26 3.09
CA ASN A 261 23.42 -3.75 4.17
C ASN A 261 24.85 -4.33 4.15
N LYS A 262 25.22 -5.07 3.10
CA LYS A 262 26.55 -5.67 2.94
C LYS A 262 27.22 -5.22 1.63
N PRO A 263 28.56 -5.22 1.57
CA PRO A 263 29.30 -4.95 0.33
C PRO A 263 28.98 -5.93 -0.80
N HIS A 264 29.33 -5.55 -2.03
CA HIS A 264 29.33 -6.42 -3.22
C HIS A 264 27.98 -7.05 -3.61
N GLY A 265 26.87 -6.52 -3.11
CA GLY A 265 25.52 -7.02 -3.42
C GLY A 265 25.08 -8.19 -2.56
N ASP A 266 25.85 -8.55 -1.52
CA ASP A 266 25.40 -9.52 -0.53
C ASP A 266 24.18 -8.98 0.23
N LEU A 267 23.25 -9.87 0.55
CA LEU A 267 22.01 -9.54 1.25
C LEU A 267 21.98 -10.23 2.63
N SER A 268 21.22 -9.68 3.57
CA SER A 268 20.77 -10.42 4.74
C SER A 268 19.26 -10.54 4.74
N VAL A 269 18.75 -11.74 5.05
CA VAL A 269 17.32 -11.92 5.29
C VAL A 269 17.00 -11.28 6.65
N PHE A 270 16.15 -10.26 6.63
CA PHE A 270 15.61 -9.65 7.85
C PHE A 270 14.39 -10.42 8.31
N GLU A 271 13.45 -10.66 7.38
CA GLU A 271 12.21 -11.34 7.67
C GLU A 271 11.85 -12.35 6.58
N ARG A 272 11.28 -13.49 7.00
CA ARG A 272 10.60 -14.44 6.11
C ARG A 272 9.31 -14.91 6.78
N PHE A 273 8.18 -14.74 6.09
CA PHE A 273 6.86 -15.17 6.57
C PHE A 273 6.02 -15.74 5.42
N THR A 274 4.92 -16.41 5.74
CA THR A 274 4.06 -17.05 4.74
C THR A 274 2.63 -16.54 4.87
N LEU A 275 2.09 -16.01 3.77
CA LEU A 275 0.67 -15.80 3.59
C LEU A 275 0.04 -17.08 3.05
N HIS A 276 -1.18 -17.42 3.47
CA HIS A 276 -1.92 -18.54 2.91
C HIS A 276 -3.41 -18.27 2.79
N ARG A 277 -4.03 -18.92 1.80
CA ARG A 277 -5.49 -19.00 1.62
C ARG A 277 -5.86 -20.25 0.83
N ARG A 278 -7.15 -20.52 0.70
CA ARG A 278 -7.65 -21.58 -0.20
C ARG A 278 -7.72 -21.03 -1.63
N ARG A 279 -7.40 -21.88 -2.60
CA ARG A 279 -7.56 -21.55 -4.02
C ARG A 279 -9.01 -21.21 -4.35
N SER A 280 -9.19 -20.31 -5.31
CA SER A 280 -10.51 -19.84 -5.75
C SER A 280 -11.29 -20.86 -6.60
N ASP A 281 -10.64 -21.94 -7.03
CA ASP A 281 -11.23 -23.02 -7.80
C ASP A 281 -11.73 -24.22 -6.97
N GLY A 282 -11.67 -24.12 -5.63
CA GLY A 282 -12.17 -25.12 -4.69
C GLY A 282 -13.68 -25.17 -4.51
#